data_AF-A0A840EME5-F1
#
_entry.id   AF-A0A840EME5-F1
#
_cell.length_a   1.000
_cell.length_b   1.000
_cell.length_c   1.000
_cell.angle_alpha   90.00
_cell.angle_beta   90.00
_cell.angle_gamma   90.00
#
_symmetry.space_group_name_H-M   'P 1'
#
loop_
_entity.id
_entity.type
_entity.pdbx_description
1 polymer ?
#
loop_
_entity_poly.entity_id
_entity_poly.type
_entity_poly.pdbx_seq_one_letter_code
_entity_poly.pdbx_strand_id
1 'polypeptide(L)'
;MQGKKQYQEKLFSNFQLSERVPEDNFYRRLNKVLDLDYLYTLTKGYYGSSGQKSIDPVVFFKLYLVGYLENIISDRKLITHCSMRLDILFFLGYDIDEELPWHSTISRTRQLFPETIFEEVFTKVFELCVSAGMVSGHTQAIDSAPVKANASMDSLELKVPEEELEAHLRKVRHISNRDKDKPFREAKTNKATKVQQTLSAHQKELQAISSRNNKWSKEQNGRPGAGNKGARYTSNKTHYSPTDPDARISVKPGKAVKINYLSQLTVDTNQHVITDIKAYHADGKDNQQLPDIVKRVKRRLWNAGLLWENCIADTGYSSGDNYAFLEKNQLKSFIPPHGTYKGGPEGFTHIQSGNY
;
A
#
# COMPACT_ATOMS: atom_id res chain seq x y z
N MET A 1 8.04 48.04 26.75
CA MET A 1 9.30 47.71 27.43
C MET A 1 9.74 46.32 27.03
N GLN A 2 11.03 46.09 26.80
CA GLN A 2 11.56 44.77 26.42
C GLN A 2 11.76 43.92 27.69
N GLY A 3 11.06 42.80 27.79
CA GLY A 3 11.25 41.84 28.90
C GLY A 3 12.52 41.02 28.71
N LYS A 4 13.21 40.71 29.81
CA LYS A 4 14.29 39.69 29.86
C LYS A 4 13.77 38.47 30.63
N LYS A 5 13.82 37.29 30.01
CA LYS A 5 13.50 36.01 30.68
C LYS A 5 14.77 35.45 31.32
N GLN A 6 14.79 35.35 32.64
CA GLN A 6 15.81 34.56 33.35
C GLN A 6 15.27 33.14 33.51
N TYR A 7 16.00 32.14 32.99
CA TYR A 7 15.64 30.74 33.16
C TYR A 7 16.38 30.18 34.39
N GLN A 8 15.62 29.61 35.31
CA GLN A 8 16.14 28.82 36.42
C GLN A 8 15.38 27.50 36.42
N GLU A 9 16.11 26.40 36.43
CA GLU A 9 15.54 25.06 36.41
C GLU A 9 14.86 24.75 37.76
N LYS A 10 13.65 24.18 37.71
CA LYS A 10 12.94 23.75 38.90
C LYS A 10 13.40 22.34 39.30
N LEU A 11 13.74 22.15 40.57
CA LEU A 11 14.18 20.86 41.12
C LEU A 11 13.04 19.87 41.34
N PHE A 12 11.81 20.34 41.54
CA PHE A 12 10.62 19.52 41.73
C PHE A 12 9.45 20.08 40.90
N SER A 13 8.68 19.20 40.27
CA SER A 13 7.49 19.55 39.50
C SER A 13 6.33 18.64 39.87
N ASN A 14 5.20 19.22 40.27
CA ASN A 14 3.91 18.54 40.22
C ASN A 14 3.33 18.78 38.82
N PHE A 15 3.00 17.72 38.09
CA PHE A 15 2.70 17.78 36.67
C PHE A 15 1.61 16.76 36.30
N GLN A 16 0.64 17.18 35.48
CA GLN A 16 -0.33 16.29 34.85
C GLN A 16 -0.36 16.58 33.35
N LEU A 17 -0.19 15.55 32.52
CA LEU A 17 -0.26 15.69 31.06
C LEU A 17 -1.60 16.28 30.60
N SER A 18 -2.70 15.87 31.25
CA SER A 18 -4.06 16.34 30.96
C SER A 18 -4.24 17.84 31.17
N GLU A 19 -3.50 18.48 32.06
CA GLU A 19 -3.55 19.94 32.25
C GLU A 19 -2.78 20.68 31.16
N ARG A 20 -1.77 20.02 30.56
CA ARG A 20 -0.88 20.66 29.58
C ARG A 20 -1.34 20.50 28.14
N VAL A 21 -2.05 19.41 27.84
CA VAL A 21 -2.58 19.11 26.49
C VAL A 21 -3.99 19.71 26.37
N PRO A 22 -4.20 20.76 25.54
CA PRO A 22 -5.51 21.42 25.41
C PRO A 22 -6.64 20.48 24.95
N GLU A 23 -7.88 20.77 25.34
CA GLU A 23 -9.07 19.95 24.97
C GLU A 23 -9.34 19.90 23.46
N ASP A 24 -8.97 20.95 22.73
CA ASP A 24 -9.09 21.07 21.28
C ASP A 24 -7.94 20.39 20.52
N ASN A 25 -6.90 19.91 21.24
CA ASN A 25 -5.78 19.20 20.64
C ASN A 25 -6.27 17.97 19.86
N PHE A 26 -5.74 17.80 18.66
CA PHE A 26 -6.11 16.73 17.74
C PHE A 26 -5.98 15.33 18.36
N TYR A 27 -4.86 15.01 19.00
CA TYR A 27 -4.59 13.69 19.59
C TYR A 27 -5.45 13.42 20.82
N ARG A 28 -5.75 14.45 21.63
CA ARG A 28 -6.70 14.33 22.74
C ARG A 28 -8.12 14.04 22.25
N ARG A 29 -8.57 14.74 21.22
CA ARG A 29 -9.88 14.49 20.58
C ARG A 29 -9.94 13.11 19.95
N LEU A 30 -8.86 12.69 19.28
CA LEU A 30 -8.75 11.36 18.70
C LEU A 30 -8.83 10.27 19.77
N ASN A 31 -8.14 10.43 20.90
CA ASN A 31 -8.20 9.46 22.02
C ASN A 31 -9.62 9.25 22.56
N LYS A 32 -10.46 10.29 22.54
CA LYS A 32 -11.85 10.21 23.04
C LYS A 32 -12.78 9.43 22.11
N VAL A 33 -12.47 9.40 20.82
CA VAL A 33 -13.33 8.77 19.79
C VAL A 33 -12.82 7.39 19.39
N LEU A 34 -11.50 7.20 19.41
CA LEU A 34 -10.84 5.98 18.96
C LEU A 34 -10.71 4.97 20.11
N ASP A 35 -11.74 4.16 20.30
CA ASP A 35 -11.70 2.98 21.17
C ASP A 35 -11.13 1.75 20.44
N LEU A 36 -10.07 1.18 21.00
CA LEU A 36 -9.33 0.04 20.46
C LEU A 36 -9.23 -1.13 21.47
N ASP A 37 -9.97 -1.12 22.58
CA ASP A 37 -9.82 -2.12 23.64
C ASP A 37 -10.15 -3.54 23.19
N TYR A 38 -11.02 -3.71 22.19
CA TYR A 38 -11.31 -5.00 21.57
C TYR A 38 -10.05 -5.70 21.01
N LEU A 39 -8.98 -4.96 20.73
CA LEU A 39 -7.71 -5.52 20.29
C LEU A 39 -7.09 -6.44 21.34
N TYR A 40 -7.30 -6.20 22.63
CA TYR A 40 -6.78 -7.09 23.67
C TYR A 40 -7.29 -8.52 23.51
N THR A 41 -8.57 -8.68 23.14
CA THR A 41 -9.16 -10.00 22.85
C THR A 41 -8.63 -10.55 21.53
N LEU A 42 -8.62 -9.73 20.48
CA LEU A 42 -8.23 -10.15 19.13
C LEU A 42 -6.76 -10.57 19.03
N THR A 43 -5.87 -9.87 19.73
CA THR A 43 -4.43 -10.14 19.67
C THR A 43 -3.96 -11.13 20.73
N LYS A 44 -4.80 -11.55 21.67
CA LYS A 44 -4.40 -12.39 22.82
C LYS A 44 -3.59 -13.62 22.44
N GLY A 45 -3.98 -14.30 21.35
CA GLY A 45 -3.31 -15.52 20.87
C GLY A 45 -1.87 -15.31 20.36
N TYR A 46 -1.48 -14.08 20.07
CA TYR A 46 -0.13 -13.74 19.60
C TYR A 46 0.83 -13.39 20.76
N TYR A 47 0.31 -13.24 21.98
CA TYR A 47 1.10 -12.91 23.16
C TYR A 47 1.38 -14.17 23.98
N GLY A 48 2.64 -14.34 24.37
CA GLY A 48 3.04 -15.42 25.27
C GLY A 48 2.56 -15.19 26.71
N SER A 49 2.37 -16.27 27.45
CA SER A 49 2.00 -16.23 28.87
C SER A 49 3.20 -16.05 29.82
N SER A 50 4.44 -16.14 29.31
CA SER A 50 5.68 -16.01 30.09
C SER A 50 6.77 -15.29 29.28
N GLY A 51 7.80 -14.79 29.97
CA GLY A 51 8.92 -14.07 29.38
C GLY A 51 8.81 -12.54 29.53
N GLN A 52 9.56 -11.81 28.70
CA GLN A 52 9.54 -10.35 28.70
C GLN A 52 8.18 -9.84 28.20
N LYS A 53 7.61 -8.86 28.92
CA LYS A 53 6.36 -8.21 28.50
C LYS A 53 6.56 -7.56 27.14
N SER A 54 5.71 -7.93 26.18
CA SER A 54 5.67 -7.31 24.86
C SER A 54 4.94 -5.97 24.92
N ILE A 55 5.01 -5.20 23.84
CA ILE A 55 4.29 -3.93 23.68
C ILE A 55 2.77 -4.16 23.78
N ASP A 56 2.08 -3.25 24.44
CA ASP A 56 0.62 -3.23 24.46
C ASP A 56 0.05 -3.11 23.02
N PRO A 57 -0.93 -3.94 22.62
CA PRO A 57 -1.48 -3.92 21.26
C PRO A 57 -2.17 -2.60 20.90
N VAL A 58 -2.89 -1.98 21.84
CA VAL A 58 -3.52 -0.66 21.62
C VAL A 58 -2.45 0.40 21.41
N VAL A 59 -1.41 0.41 22.25
CA VAL A 59 -0.26 1.31 22.09
C VAL A 59 0.43 1.10 20.73
N PHE A 60 0.61 -0.15 20.31
CA PHE A 60 1.19 -0.47 19.00
C PHE A 60 0.40 0.17 17.85
N PHE A 61 -0.93 -0.01 17.82
CA PHE A 61 -1.76 0.58 16.76
C PHE A 61 -1.82 2.11 16.84
N LYS A 62 -1.82 2.68 18.05
CA LYS A 62 -1.74 4.15 18.22
C LYS A 62 -0.41 4.71 17.71
N LEU A 63 0.73 4.09 18.04
CA LEU A 63 2.04 4.45 17.49
C LEU A 63 2.05 4.35 15.96
N TYR A 64 1.47 3.28 15.42
CA TYR A 64 1.38 3.09 13.97
C TYR A 64 0.56 4.20 13.31
N LEU A 65 -0.57 4.57 13.90
CA LEU A 65 -1.41 5.68 13.44
C LEU A 65 -0.68 7.02 13.50
N VAL A 66 0.05 7.31 14.59
CA VAL A 66 0.91 8.50 14.71
C VAL A 66 1.94 8.54 13.57
N GLY A 67 2.56 7.40 13.26
CA GLY A 67 3.51 7.29 12.15
C GLY A 67 2.91 7.74 10.80
N TYR A 68 1.67 7.36 10.49
CA TYR A 68 1.02 7.80 9.25
C TYR A 68 0.57 9.25 9.31
N LEU A 69 -0.03 9.69 10.42
CA LEU A 69 -0.56 11.05 10.57
C LEU A 69 0.55 12.11 10.54
N GLU A 70 1.72 11.78 11.07
CA GLU A 70 2.90 12.67 11.09
C GLU A 70 3.85 12.40 9.90
N ASN A 71 3.49 11.47 9.00
CA ASN A 71 4.29 11.08 7.84
C ASN A 71 5.72 10.62 8.21
N ILE A 72 5.84 9.82 9.27
CA ILE A 72 7.09 9.26 9.81
C ILE A 72 7.17 7.77 9.49
N ILE A 73 7.99 7.44 8.49
CA ILE A 73 8.19 6.06 8.02
C ILE A 73 9.25 5.25 8.80
N SER A 74 9.99 5.89 9.69
CA SER A 74 11.10 5.24 10.42
C SER A 74 10.71 5.00 11.87
N ASP A 75 10.67 3.74 12.30
CA ASP A 75 10.33 3.36 13.68
C ASP A 75 11.23 4.04 14.73
N ARG A 76 12.52 4.28 14.40
CA ARG A 76 13.44 5.05 15.26
C ARG A 76 13.01 6.51 15.39
N LYS A 77 12.76 7.17 14.26
CA LYS A 77 12.31 8.56 14.25
C LYS A 77 10.95 8.71 14.90
N LEU A 78 10.07 7.72 14.75
CA LEU A 78 8.74 7.68 15.36
C LEU A 78 8.87 7.71 16.88
N ILE A 79 9.63 6.79 17.48
CA ILE A 79 9.83 6.76 18.93
C ILE A 79 10.44 8.06 19.45
N THR A 80 11.49 8.57 18.79
CA THR A 80 12.08 9.87 19.16
C THR A 80 11.08 11.02 19.01
N HIS A 81 10.22 10.99 17.99
CA HIS A 81 9.20 12.03 17.79
C HIS A 81 8.13 11.97 18.90
N CYS A 82 7.65 10.77 19.22
CA CYS A 82 6.69 10.54 20.30
C CYS A 82 7.27 10.98 21.66
N SER A 83 8.54 10.68 21.95
CA SER A 83 9.16 11.03 23.24
C SER A 83 9.29 12.54 23.47
N MET A 84 9.23 13.35 22.41
CA MET A 84 9.36 14.81 22.49
C MET A 84 8.01 15.55 22.53
N ARG A 85 6.88 14.85 22.35
CA ARG A 85 5.56 15.46 22.17
C ARG A 85 4.56 15.03 23.24
N LEU A 86 4.24 15.95 24.13
CA LEU A 86 3.32 15.73 25.26
C LEU A 86 1.91 15.29 24.82
N ASP A 87 1.41 15.82 23.70
CA ASP A 87 0.10 15.44 23.16
C ASP A 87 0.06 14.02 22.61
N ILE A 88 1.17 13.57 22.02
CA ILE A 88 1.32 12.18 21.58
C ILE A 88 1.50 11.25 22.77
N LEU A 89 2.33 11.59 23.76
CA LEU A 89 2.46 10.81 25.00
C LEU A 89 1.11 10.63 25.68
N PHE A 90 0.33 11.70 25.80
CA PHE A 90 -1.04 11.65 26.32
C PHE A 90 -1.95 10.70 25.52
N PHE A 91 -1.87 10.73 24.18
CA PHE A 91 -2.64 9.81 23.33
C PHE A 91 -2.21 8.36 23.47
N LEU A 92 -0.91 8.10 23.61
CA LEU A 92 -0.35 6.77 23.83
C LEU A 92 -0.62 6.24 25.24
N GLY A 93 -0.92 7.11 26.21
CA GLY A 93 -1.08 6.76 27.61
C GLY A 93 0.24 6.57 28.34
N TYR A 94 1.28 7.31 27.94
CA TYR A 94 2.59 7.33 28.60
C TYR A 94 2.80 8.64 29.34
N ASP A 95 3.46 8.59 30.50
CA ASP A 95 3.92 9.79 31.21
C ASP A 95 5.32 10.25 30.72
N ILE A 96 5.78 11.42 31.18
CA ILE A 96 7.05 12.03 30.77
C ILE A 96 8.27 11.19 31.21
N ASP A 97 8.16 10.51 32.35
CA ASP A 97 9.21 9.68 32.94
C ASP A 97 9.13 8.21 32.54
N GLU A 98 8.11 7.80 31.78
CA GLU A 98 7.98 6.44 31.28
C GLU A 98 8.79 6.18 30.01
N GLU A 99 9.47 5.04 29.96
CA GLU A 99 10.25 4.65 28.79
C GLU A 99 9.35 4.09 27.68
N LEU A 100 9.42 4.71 26.49
CA LEU A 100 8.74 4.22 25.30
C LEU A 100 9.35 2.90 24.79
N PRO A 101 8.57 2.05 24.11
CA PRO A 101 9.05 0.77 23.60
C PRO A 101 10.19 0.95 22.60
N TRP A 102 11.17 0.04 22.66
CA TRP A 102 12.30 0.07 21.75
C TRP A 102 11.83 -0.10 20.30
N HIS A 103 12.43 0.65 19.37
CA HIS A 103 11.95 0.75 17.99
C HIS A 103 11.81 -0.60 17.26
N SER A 104 12.63 -1.61 17.59
CA SER A 104 12.51 -2.93 16.94
C SER A 104 11.30 -3.72 17.42
N THR A 105 10.81 -3.46 18.64
CA THR A 105 9.58 -4.04 19.17
C THR A 105 8.41 -3.70 18.25
N ILE A 106 8.30 -2.44 17.80
CA ILE A 106 7.29 -2.03 16.81
C ILE A 106 7.41 -2.87 15.53
N SER A 107 8.61 -2.96 14.95
CA SER A 107 8.83 -3.69 13.70
C SER A 107 8.53 -5.19 13.80
N ARG A 108 8.82 -5.81 14.96
CA ARG A 108 8.57 -7.22 15.24
C ARG A 108 7.10 -7.49 15.47
N THR A 109 6.42 -6.65 16.25
CA THR A 109 4.97 -6.74 16.46
C THR A 109 4.21 -6.57 15.14
N ARG A 110 4.65 -5.65 14.26
CA ARG A 110 4.08 -5.50 12.92
C ARG A 110 4.17 -6.77 12.07
N GLN A 111 5.24 -7.56 12.23
CA GLN A 111 5.42 -8.83 11.52
C GLN A 111 4.68 -9.99 12.19
N LEU A 112 4.35 -9.86 13.48
CA LEU A 112 3.66 -10.87 14.26
C LEU A 112 2.16 -10.94 13.93
N PHE A 113 1.52 -9.78 13.75
CA PHE A 113 0.09 -9.71 13.46
C PHE A 113 -0.20 -10.00 11.97
N PRO A 114 -1.19 -10.87 11.67
CA PRO A 114 -1.63 -11.08 10.30
C PRO A 114 -2.42 -9.88 9.77
N GLU A 115 -2.56 -9.82 8.44
CA GLU A 115 -3.33 -8.80 7.71
C GLU A 115 -4.76 -8.64 8.26
N THR A 116 -5.40 -9.74 8.67
CA THR A 116 -6.77 -9.72 9.20
C THR A 116 -6.93 -8.79 10.40
N ILE A 117 -5.94 -8.68 11.29
CA ILE A 117 -6.02 -7.76 12.45
C ILE A 117 -5.99 -6.31 11.98
N PHE A 118 -5.20 -5.99 10.95
CA PHE A 118 -5.18 -4.65 10.38
C PHE A 118 -6.49 -4.33 9.65
N GLU A 119 -7.10 -5.31 8.98
CA GLU A 119 -8.42 -5.17 8.37
C GLU A 119 -9.54 -4.93 9.40
N GLU A 120 -9.48 -5.57 10.57
CA GLU A 120 -10.40 -5.33 11.69
C GLU A 120 -10.27 -3.88 12.21
N VAL A 121 -9.04 -3.38 12.38
CA VAL A 121 -8.82 -1.98 12.78
C VAL A 121 -9.33 -1.01 11.73
N PHE A 122 -9.07 -1.27 10.44
CA PHE A 122 -9.64 -0.48 9.35
C PHE A 122 -11.17 -0.48 9.41
N THR A 123 -11.79 -1.65 9.61
CA THR A 123 -13.24 -1.81 9.67
C THR A 123 -13.83 -1.03 10.84
N LYS A 124 -13.18 -1.08 12.02
CA LYS A 124 -13.61 -0.30 13.19
C LYS A 124 -13.57 1.21 12.91
N VAL A 125 -12.49 1.71 12.30
CA VAL A 125 -12.38 3.14 11.94
C VAL A 125 -13.44 3.52 10.90
N PHE A 126 -13.69 2.64 9.93
CA PHE A 126 -14.75 2.83 8.94
C PHE A 126 -16.13 2.92 9.60
N GLU A 127 -16.46 2.03 10.54
CA GLU A 127 -17.73 2.06 11.30
C GLU A 127 -17.90 3.35 12.13
N LEU A 128 -16.81 3.89 12.69
CA LEU A 128 -16.85 5.18 13.36
C LEU A 128 -17.20 6.31 12.37
N CYS A 129 -16.65 6.30 11.16
CA CYS A 129 -17.02 7.24 10.10
C CYS A 129 -18.48 7.10 9.67
N VAL A 130 -19.00 5.87 9.57
CA VAL A 130 -20.42 5.61 9.27
C VAL A 130 -21.30 6.17 10.38
N SER A 131 -20.97 5.89 11.65
CA SER A 131 -21.72 6.35 12.82
C SER A 131 -21.73 7.88 12.94
N ALA A 132 -20.66 8.54 12.47
CA ALA A 132 -20.55 9.99 12.38
C ALA A 132 -21.29 10.59 11.16
N GLY A 133 -21.94 9.78 10.33
CA GLY A 133 -22.68 10.25 9.14
C GLY A 133 -21.78 10.67 7.98
N MET A 134 -20.50 10.29 7.98
CA MET A 134 -19.55 10.69 6.94
C MET A 134 -19.64 9.83 5.66
N VAL A 135 -20.27 8.65 5.75
CA VAL A 135 -20.34 7.68 4.65
C VAL A 135 -21.78 7.58 4.17
N SER A 136 -22.02 7.86 2.89
CA SER A 136 -23.34 7.68 2.27
C SER A 136 -23.60 6.23 1.87
N GLY A 137 -22.58 5.52 1.40
CA GLY A 137 -22.68 4.18 0.83
C GLY A 137 -23.13 4.14 -0.63
N HIS A 138 -23.92 5.12 -1.06
CA HIS A 138 -24.63 5.10 -2.35
C HIS A 138 -23.70 5.08 -3.57
N THR A 139 -22.66 5.92 -3.59
CA THR A 139 -21.73 6.06 -4.73
C THR A 139 -20.30 5.85 -4.29
N GLN A 140 -19.61 4.91 -4.95
CA GLN A 140 -18.23 4.54 -4.67
C GLN A 140 -17.36 4.77 -5.91
N ALA A 141 -16.24 5.46 -5.72
CA ALA A 141 -15.23 5.69 -6.74
C ALA A 141 -14.02 4.77 -6.51
N ILE A 142 -13.57 4.10 -7.56
CA ILE A 142 -12.45 3.14 -7.54
C ILE A 142 -11.30 3.70 -8.40
N ASP A 143 -10.10 3.72 -7.84
CA ASP A 143 -8.89 4.14 -8.54
C ASP A 143 -7.66 3.34 -8.08
N SER A 144 -6.64 3.30 -8.93
CA SER A 144 -5.40 2.57 -8.69
C SER A 144 -4.17 3.46 -8.68
N ALA A 145 -3.26 3.17 -7.75
CA ALA A 145 -2.01 3.88 -7.59
C ALA A 145 -0.83 2.92 -7.43
N PRO A 146 0.27 3.08 -8.19
CA PRO A 146 1.48 2.31 -7.95
C PRO A 146 2.15 2.79 -6.66
N VAL A 147 2.27 1.90 -5.68
CA VAL A 147 2.98 2.15 -4.42
C VAL A 147 4.37 1.53 -4.52
N LYS A 148 5.40 2.31 -4.24
CA LYS A 148 6.79 1.83 -4.34
C LYS A 148 7.03 0.74 -3.30
N ALA A 149 7.51 -0.42 -3.75
CA ALA A 149 7.88 -1.50 -2.87
C ALA A 149 9.19 -1.19 -2.12
N ASN A 150 9.38 -1.81 -0.96
CA ASN A 150 10.64 -1.72 -0.22
C ASN A 150 11.68 -2.72 -0.76
N ALA A 151 11.95 -2.61 -2.06
CA ALA A 151 12.88 -3.46 -2.80
C ALA A 151 13.70 -2.66 -3.80
N SER A 152 14.91 -3.12 -4.08
CA SER A 152 15.80 -2.49 -5.06
C SER A 152 15.72 -3.20 -6.40
N MET A 153 15.80 -2.43 -7.49
CA MET A 153 16.01 -3.00 -8.83
C MET A 153 17.36 -3.74 -8.92
N ASP A 154 18.37 -3.31 -8.13
CA ASP A 154 19.71 -3.90 -8.15
C ASP A 154 19.80 -5.27 -7.48
N SER A 155 18.79 -5.62 -6.67
CA SER A 155 18.68 -6.90 -5.96
C SER A 155 17.79 -7.92 -6.68
N LEU A 156 17.29 -7.60 -7.87
CA LEU A 156 16.54 -8.56 -8.68
C LEU A 156 17.44 -9.72 -9.09
N GLU A 157 16.93 -10.94 -8.90
CA GLU A 157 17.59 -12.19 -9.29
C GLU A 157 16.87 -12.82 -10.48
N LEU A 158 17.59 -13.63 -11.25
CA LEU A 158 17.05 -14.30 -12.43
C LEU A 158 16.23 -15.53 -12.04
N LYS A 159 15.11 -15.73 -12.75
CA LYS A 159 14.36 -16.98 -12.70
C LYS A 159 15.09 -18.08 -13.47
N VAL A 160 14.92 -19.30 -13.00
CA VAL A 160 15.76 -20.45 -13.30
C VAL A 160 14.87 -21.61 -13.75
N PRO A 161 15.18 -22.36 -14.82
CA PRO A 161 14.47 -23.61 -15.10
C PRO A 161 14.70 -24.64 -13.98
N GLU A 162 13.69 -25.44 -13.67
CA GLU A 162 13.77 -26.48 -12.63
C GLU A 162 14.85 -27.54 -12.94
N GLU A 163 15.14 -27.76 -14.22
CA GLU A 163 16.25 -28.58 -14.70
C GLU A 163 17.51 -27.72 -14.95
N GLU A 164 18.55 -27.96 -14.15
CA GLU A 164 19.92 -27.40 -14.20
C GLU A 164 20.07 -26.00 -14.84
N LEU A 165 19.69 -25.02 -14.01
CA LEU A 165 20.09 -23.62 -13.97
C LEU A 165 21.23 -23.19 -14.91
N GLU A 166 22.42 -23.75 -14.80
CA GLU A 166 23.60 -23.23 -15.50
C GLU A 166 23.63 -23.56 -17.01
N ALA A 167 23.17 -24.74 -17.41
CA ALA A 167 23.29 -25.20 -18.80
C ALA A 167 22.26 -24.53 -19.72
N HIS A 168 21.04 -24.30 -19.22
CA HIS A 168 19.98 -23.63 -19.98
C HIS A 168 20.18 -22.11 -20.05
N LEU A 169 20.66 -21.48 -18.97
CA LEU A 169 21.02 -20.06 -18.96
C LEU A 169 22.17 -19.75 -19.93
N ARG A 170 23.13 -20.68 -20.12
CA ARG A 170 24.22 -20.50 -21.10
C ARG A 170 23.74 -20.48 -22.56
N LYS A 171 22.64 -21.18 -22.90
CA LYS A 171 22.19 -21.34 -24.30
C LYS A 171 21.21 -20.26 -24.77
N VAL A 172 20.44 -19.66 -23.87
CA VAL A 172 19.31 -18.75 -24.24
C VAL A 172 19.69 -17.26 -24.17
N ARG A 173 20.86 -16.93 -23.65
CA ARG A 173 21.21 -15.55 -23.26
C ARG A 173 21.77 -14.71 -24.41
N HIS A 174 21.07 -13.61 -24.71
CA HIS A 174 21.69 -12.38 -25.18
C HIS A 174 21.83 -11.42 -23.99
N ILE A 175 22.90 -11.60 -23.20
CA ILE A 175 23.26 -10.71 -22.11
C ILE A 175 23.74 -9.38 -22.73
N SER A 176 23.15 -8.25 -22.34
CA SER A 176 23.83 -6.97 -22.59
C SER A 176 25.14 -6.96 -21.77
N ASN A 177 26.22 -6.34 -22.23
CA ASN A 177 27.53 -6.32 -21.54
C ASN A 177 27.50 -5.88 -20.05
N ARG A 178 26.34 -5.47 -19.50
CA ARG A 178 26.11 -5.08 -18.11
C ARG A 178 25.22 -6.00 -17.28
N ASP A 179 24.50 -6.94 -17.87
CA ASP A 179 23.75 -7.95 -17.09
C ASP A 179 24.74 -9.00 -16.57
N LYS A 180 25.36 -8.72 -15.42
CA LYS A 180 26.30 -9.62 -14.76
C LYS A 180 25.59 -10.89 -14.27
N ASP A 181 26.33 -12.00 -14.20
CA ASP A 181 25.82 -13.28 -13.68
C ASP A 181 25.30 -13.21 -12.23
N LYS A 182 25.77 -12.21 -11.46
CA LYS A 182 25.33 -11.94 -10.10
C LYS A 182 24.71 -10.54 -9.98
N PRO A 183 23.66 -10.37 -9.15
CA PRO A 183 23.07 -9.06 -8.90
C PRO A 183 24.09 -8.10 -8.28
N PHE A 184 23.85 -6.79 -8.39
CA PHE A 184 24.78 -5.81 -7.82
C PHE A 184 24.65 -5.72 -6.29
N ARG A 185 23.48 -6.08 -5.76
CA ARG A 185 23.22 -6.24 -4.33
C ARG A 185 22.57 -7.58 -4.09
N GLU A 186 23.16 -8.39 -3.23
CA GLU A 186 22.61 -9.69 -2.85
C GLU A 186 21.74 -9.53 -1.59
N ALA A 187 20.60 -10.21 -1.56
CA ALA A 187 19.78 -10.29 -0.37
C ALA A 187 20.45 -11.20 0.67
N LYS A 188 20.47 -10.79 1.95
CA LYS A 188 20.99 -11.64 3.05
C LYS A 188 20.19 -12.94 3.22
N THR A 189 18.90 -12.90 2.91
CA THR A 189 17.99 -14.03 2.98
C THR A 189 17.00 -13.88 1.84
N ASN A 190 16.88 -14.91 1.00
CA ASN A 190 15.91 -14.94 -0.09
C ASN A 190 14.55 -15.37 0.46
N LYS A 191 13.57 -14.47 0.40
CA LYS A 191 12.20 -14.71 0.89
C LYS A 191 11.30 -15.33 -0.18
N ALA A 192 11.76 -15.42 -1.43
CA ALA A 192 10.94 -15.90 -2.54
C ALA A 192 10.80 -17.43 -2.50
N THR A 193 9.59 -17.91 -2.77
CA THR A 193 9.29 -19.35 -2.87
C THR A 193 9.95 -19.98 -4.09
N LYS A 194 10.14 -21.31 -4.11
CA LYS A 194 10.67 -22.04 -5.28
C LYS A 194 9.90 -21.72 -6.56
N VAL A 195 8.56 -21.64 -6.49
CA VAL A 195 7.70 -21.29 -7.63
C VAL A 195 8.02 -19.90 -8.19
N GLN A 196 8.33 -18.92 -7.32
CA GLN A 196 8.73 -17.58 -7.76
C GLN A 196 10.14 -17.54 -8.36
N GLN A 197 11.02 -18.47 -7.96
CA GLN A 197 12.36 -18.62 -8.51
C GLN A 197 12.36 -19.35 -9.86
N THR A 198 11.33 -20.16 -10.14
CA THR A 198 11.23 -20.93 -11.38
C THR A 198 10.64 -20.12 -12.54
N LEU A 199 11.13 -20.37 -13.76
CA LEU A 199 10.54 -19.79 -14.97
C LEU A 199 9.09 -20.26 -15.16
N SER A 200 8.17 -19.30 -15.23
CA SER A 200 6.73 -19.56 -15.36
C SER A 200 6.20 -19.37 -16.79
N ALA A 201 7.05 -18.97 -17.74
CA ALA A 201 6.63 -18.59 -19.09
C ALA A 201 6.93 -19.68 -20.13
N HIS A 202 6.02 -19.88 -21.09
CA HIS A 202 6.23 -20.82 -22.20
C HIS A 202 7.37 -20.37 -23.12
N GLN A 203 8.01 -21.34 -23.79
CA GLN A 203 9.19 -21.10 -24.64
C GLN A 203 8.96 -20.08 -25.77
N LYS A 204 7.74 -20.05 -26.36
CA LYS A 204 7.35 -19.03 -27.35
C LYS A 204 7.34 -17.61 -26.77
N GLU A 205 6.89 -17.44 -25.53
CA GLU A 205 6.88 -16.15 -24.87
C GLU A 205 8.29 -15.69 -24.51
N LEU A 206 9.14 -16.61 -24.05
CA LEU A 206 10.56 -16.34 -23.78
C LEU A 206 11.30 -15.93 -25.06
N GLN A 207 10.99 -16.57 -26.20
CA GLN A 207 11.53 -16.16 -27.51
C GLN A 207 11.02 -14.79 -27.96
N ALA A 208 9.74 -14.46 -27.69
CA ALA A 208 9.20 -13.12 -27.97
C ALA A 208 9.88 -12.03 -27.12
N ILE A 209 10.21 -12.34 -25.86
CA ILE A 209 10.98 -11.44 -24.99
C ILE A 209 12.42 -11.30 -25.49
N SER A 210 13.07 -12.41 -25.85
CA SER A 210 14.45 -12.41 -26.39
C SER A 210 14.55 -11.61 -27.69
N SER A 211 13.62 -11.81 -28.62
CA SER A 211 13.57 -11.05 -29.88
C SER A 211 13.27 -9.56 -29.66
N ARG A 212 12.34 -9.20 -28.76
CA ARG A 212 12.12 -7.80 -28.36
C ARG A 212 13.36 -7.18 -27.73
N ASN A 213 14.05 -7.91 -26.85
CA ASN A 213 15.28 -7.45 -26.20
C ASN A 213 16.39 -7.24 -27.23
N ASN A 214 16.56 -8.15 -28.20
CA ASN A 214 17.54 -8.02 -29.28
C ASN A 214 17.25 -6.82 -30.18
N LYS A 215 15.98 -6.57 -30.49
CA LYS A 215 15.57 -5.39 -31.27
C LYS A 215 15.83 -4.10 -30.49
N TRP A 216 15.47 -4.07 -29.20
CA TRP A 216 15.69 -2.91 -28.33
C TRP A 216 17.16 -2.62 -28.01
N SER A 217 18.01 -3.64 -27.90
CA SER A 217 19.46 -3.45 -27.76
C SER A 217 20.09 -2.77 -28.96
N LYS A 218 19.48 -2.89 -30.15
CA LYS A 218 19.94 -2.23 -31.38
C LYS A 218 19.38 -0.81 -31.55
N GLU A 219 18.20 -0.53 -31.00
CA GLU A 219 17.44 0.73 -31.19
C GLU A 219 17.54 1.70 -29.98
N GLN A 220 18.52 1.51 -29.08
CA GLN A 220 18.57 2.04 -27.69
C GLN A 220 18.56 3.58 -27.51
N ASN A 221 18.57 4.40 -28.57
CA ASN A 221 18.82 5.85 -28.47
C ASN A 221 17.58 6.72 -28.18
N GLY A 222 16.37 6.17 -28.17
CA GLY A 222 15.13 6.98 -28.20
C GLY A 222 14.36 7.20 -26.90
N ARG A 223 14.76 6.63 -25.75
CA ARG A 223 13.98 6.71 -24.49
C ARG A 223 14.70 7.49 -23.38
N PRO A 224 13.99 8.33 -22.60
CA PRO A 224 14.54 8.94 -21.38
C PRO A 224 15.08 7.87 -20.43
N GLY A 225 16.37 7.96 -20.08
CA GLY A 225 17.05 7.00 -19.19
C GLY A 225 17.71 5.80 -19.90
N ALA A 226 17.60 5.66 -21.23
CA ALA A 226 18.23 4.56 -21.97
C ALA A 226 19.77 4.64 -22.00
N GLY A 227 20.35 5.84 -21.86
CA GLY A 227 21.79 6.06 -21.75
C GLY A 227 22.37 5.89 -20.33
N ASN A 228 21.55 5.59 -19.32
CA ASN A 228 22.05 5.46 -17.95
C ASN A 228 22.92 4.22 -17.79
N LYS A 229 24.07 4.38 -17.14
CA LYS A 229 25.08 3.32 -16.98
C LYS A 229 24.60 2.06 -16.20
N GLY A 230 23.36 2.03 -15.72
CA GLY A 230 22.75 0.90 -14.98
C GLY A 230 21.42 0.39 -15.56
N ALA A 231 21.03 0.78 -16.78
CA ALA A 231 19.79 0.27 -17.39
C ALA A 231 19.92 -1.24 -17.71
N ARG A 232 19.13 -2.07 -17.01
CA ARG A 232 19.05 -3.53 -17.19
C ARG A 232 17.72 -3.94 -17.83
N TYR A 233 17.74 -4.97 -18.67
CA TYR A 233 16.53 -5.54 -19.25
C TYR A 233 15.85 -6.45 -18.24
N THR A 234 14.90 -5.90 -17.49
CA THR A 234 14.22 -6.59 -16.38
C THR A 234 12.75 -6.82 -16.71
N SER A 235 12.23 -8.00 -16.40
CA SER A 235 10.81 -8.35 -16.53
C SER A 235 10.39 -9.39 -15.49
N ASN A 236 9.12 -9.37 -15.05
CA ASN A 236 8.60 -10.31 -14.05
C ASN A 236 8.61 -11.78 -14.50
N LYS A 237 8.74 -12.03 -15.81
CA LYS A 237 8.89 -13.38 -16.37
C LYS A 237 10.31 -13.94 -16.23
N THR A 238 11.29 -13.04 -16.17
CA THR A 238 12.73 -13.38 -16.17
C THR A 238 13.40 -13.12 -14.83
N HIS A 239 12.83 -12.26 -14.01
CA HIS A 239 13.41 -11.80 -12.76
C HIS A 239 12.38 -11.89 -11.63
N TYR A 240 12.87 -12.03 -10.41
CA TYR A 240 12.08 -11.94 -9.19
C TYR A 240 12.82 -11.12 -8.13
N SER A 241 12.08 -10.67 -7.11
CA SER A 241 12.62 -9.91 -5.99
C SER A 241 12.83 -10.86 -4.79
N PRO A 242 14.07 -11.13 -4.38
CA PRO A 242 14.35 -11.98 -3.21
C PRO A 242 14.03 -11.29 -1.89
N THR A 243 14.07 -9.96 -1.84
CA THR A 243 13.83 -9.16 -0.62
C THR A 243 12.35 -8.92 -0.35
N ASP A 244 11.55 -8.88 -1.42
CA ASP A 244 10.12 -8.59 -1.41
C ASP A 244 9.42 -9.37 -2.55
N PRO A 245 9.03 -10.64 -2.32
CA PRO A 245 8.60 -11.54 -3.39
C PRO A 245 7.25 -11.20 -4.03
N ASP A 246 6.41 -10.43 -3.35
CA ASP A 246 5.08 -10.05 -3.84
C ASP A 246 5.11 -8.78 -4.69
N ALA A 247 6.20 -8.02 -4.60
CA ALA A 247 6.41 -6.85 -5.42
C ALA A 247 6.67 -7.21 -6.89
N ARG A 248 6.27 -6.33 -7.82
CA ARG A 248 6.43 -6.56 -9.27
C ARG A 248 7.06 -5.37 -9.95
N ILE A 249 7.85 -5.66 -10.99
CA ILE A 249 8.36 -4.66 -11.91
C ILE A 249 7.16 -4.06 -12.65
N SER A 250 7.05 -2.74 -12.63
CA SER A 250 6.04 -1.98 -13.36
C SER A 250 6.69 -0.87 -14.17
N VAL A 251 6.11 -0.60 -15.34
CA VAL A 251 6.61 0.37 -16.31
C VAL A 251 5.50 1.33 -16.65
N LYS A 252 5.72 2.64 -16.44
CA LYS A 252 4.83 3.70 -16.95
C LYS A 252 5.52 4.42 -18.11
N PRO A 253 4.83 4.73 -19.23
CA PRO A 253 5.41 5.49 -20.33
C PRO A 253 6.08 6.79 -19.83
N GLY A 254 7.31 7.05 -20.28
CA GLY A 254 8.08 8.24 -19.89
C GLY A 254 8.65 8.23 -18.47
N LYS A 255 8.42 7.19 -17.65
CA LYS A 255 8.95 7.07 -16.28
C LYS A 255 9.94 5.91 -16.16
N ALA A 256 10.89 6.05 -15.24
CA ALA A 256 11.82 4.98 -14.92
C ALA A 256 11.09 3.73 -14.40
N VAL A 257 11.61 2.55 -14.76
CA VAL A 257 11.14 1.26 -14.28
C VAL A 257 11.32 1.17 -12.77
N LYS A 258 10.30 0.68 -12.06
CA LYS A 258 10.33 0.52 -10.60
C LYS A 258 9.67 -0.80 -10.19
N ILE A 259 10.03 -1.29 -9.01
CA ILE A 259 9.32 -2.37 -8.34
C ILE A 259 8.23 -1.73 -7.46
N ASN A 260 6.98 -2.07 -7.73
CA ASN A 260 5.82 -1.50 -7.07
C ASN A 260 4.82 -2.60 -6.66
N TYR A 261 3.90 -2.21 -5.80
CA TYR A 261 2.58 -2.79 -5.64
C TYR A 261 1.57 -1.94 -6.40
N LEU A 262 0.45 -2.52 -6.82
CA LEU A 262 -0.70 -1.77 -7.31
C LEU A 262 -1.72 -1.66 -6.19
N SER A 263 -1.79 -0.48 -5.59
CA SER A 263 -2.81 -0.19 -4.57
C SER A 263 -4.11 0.15 -5.26
N GLN A 264 -5.18 -0.52 -4.88
CA GLN A 264 -6.54 -0.25 -5.31
C GLN A 264 -7.28 0.39 -4.13
N LEU A 265 -7.83 1.59 -4.35
CA LEU A 265 -8.63 2.31 -3.37
C LEU A 265 -10.09 2.36 -3.82
N THR A 266 -11.01 2.26 -2.87
CA THR A 266 -12.41 2.64 -3.06
C THR A 266 -12.76 3.74 -2.06
N VAL A 267 -13.47 4.76 -2.53
CA VAL A 267 -13.81 5.96 -1.76
C VAL A 267 -15.29 6.28 -1.92
N ASP A 268 -15.95 6.57 -0.80
CA ASP A 268 -17.31 7.11 -0.78
C ASP A 268 -17.30 8.57 -1.23
N THR A 269 -18.15 8.93 -2.19
CA THR A 269 -18.07 10.25 -2.81
C THR A 269 -18.68 11.38 -1.98
N ASN A 270 -19.33 11.10 -0.84
CA ASN A 270 -19.98 12.14 -0.03
C ASN A 270 -18.97 13.00 0.74
N GLN A 271 -18.09 12.36 1.53
CA GLN A 271 -17.04 13.03 2.32
C GLN A 271 -15.65 12.45 2.07
N HIS A 272 -15.47 11.73 0.96
CA HIS A 272 -14.20 11.13 0.54
C HIS A 272 -13.61 10.14 1.55
N VAL A 273 -14.47 9.42 2.28
CA VAL A 273 -14.04 8.36 3.19
C VAL A 273 -13.60 7.15 2.39
N ILE A 274 -12.39 6.66 2.67
CA ILE A 274 -11.89 5.42 2.08
C ILE A 274 -12.74 4.26 2.61
N THR A 275 -13.45 3.59 1.71
CA THR A 275 -14.31 2.45 2.05
C THR A 275 -13.61 1.12 1.85
N ASP A 276 -12.56 1.05 1.03
CA ASP A 276 -11.69 -0.13 0.89
C ASP A 276 -10.31 0.26 0.38
N ILE A 277 -9.30 -0.52 0.78
CA ILE A 277 -7.95 -0.46 0.23
C ILE A 277 -7.36 -1.87 0.16
N LYS A 278 -6.65 -2.20 -0.93
CA LYS A 278 -5.85 -3.42 -1.03
C LYS A 278 -4.69 -3.28 -1.99
N ALA A 279 -3.58 -3.92 -1.64
CA ALA A 279 -2.43 -4.04 -2.52
C ALA A 279 -2.54 -5.31 -3.38
N TYR A 280 -2.32 -5.16 -4.68
CA TYR A 280 -2.23 -6.23 -5.66
C TYR A 280 -0.84 -6.23 -6.31
N HIS A 281 -0.52 -7.31 -7.01
CA HIS A 281 0.67 -7.38 -7.85
C HIS A 281 0.63 -6.34 -8.97
N ALA A 282 1.72 -5.58 -9.13
CA ALA A 282 1.77 -4.44 -10.06
C ALA A 282 1.87 -4.79 -11.55
N ASP A 283 1.82 -6.08 -11.91
CA ASP A 283 1.76 -6.57 -13.28
C ASP A 283 0.36 -7.05 -13.72
N GLY A 284 -0.62 -6.97 -12.82
CA GLY A 284 -2.04 -7.13 -13.16
C GLY A 284 -2.65 -5.86 -13.77
N LYS A 285 -3.81 -6.01 -14.40
CA LYS A 285 -4.60 -4.90 -14.94
C LYS A 285 -5.75 -4.52 -14.00
N ASP A 286 -6.11 -3.23 -13.97
CA ASP A 286 -7.20 -2.69 -13.13
C ASP A 286 -8.51 -3.44 -13.30
N ASN A 287 -8.89 -3.71 -14.57
CA ASN A 287 -10.10 -4.47 -14.87
C ASN A 287 -10.14 -5.89 -14.26
N GLN A 288 -9.00 -6.54 -14.00
CA GLN A 288 -8.97 -7.86 -13.39
C GLN A 288 -9.26 -7.82 -11.88
N GLN A 289 -9.07 -6.67 -11.24
CA GLN A 289 -9.21 -6.51 -9.79
C GLN A 289 -10.61 -6.04 -9.38
N LEU A 290 -11.35 -5.39 -10.30
CA LEU A 290 -12.70 -4.88 -10.05
C LEU A 290 -13.64 -5.89 -9.36
N PRO A 291 -13.74 -7.16 -9.80
CA PRO A 291 -14.68 -8.09 -9.17
C PRO A 291 -14.35 -8.41 -7.71
N ASP A 292 -13.07 -8.47 -7.36
CA ASP A 292 -12.62 -8.66 -5.97
C ASP A 292 -12.93 -7.43 -5.11
N ILE A 293 -12.63 -6.23 -5.62
CA ILE A 293 -12.92 -4.95 -4.96
C ILE A 293 -14.41 -4.83 -4.67
N VAL A 294 -15.26 -5.04 -5.69
CA VAL A 294 -16.71 -4.91 -5.56
C VAL A 294 -17.27 -5.86 -4.49
N LYS A 295 -16.81 -7.12 -4.45
CA LYS A 295 -17.25 -8.09 -3.43
C LYS A 295 -16.89 -7.62 -2.02
N ARG A 296 -15.66 -7.12 -1.82
CA ARG A 296 -15.18 -6.66 -0.51
C ARG A 296 -15.92 -5.42 -0.05
N VAL A 297 -16.05 -4.41 -0.91
CA VAL A 297 -16.75 -3.15 -0.63
C VAL A 297 -18.24 -3.41 -0.36
N LYS A 298 -18.92 -4.18 -1.23
CA LYS A 298 -20.35 -4.48 -1.06
C LYS A 298 -20.62 -5.19 0.27
N ARG A 299 -19.77 -6.16 0.65
CA ARG A 299 -19.87 -6.83 1.96
C ARG A 299 -19.68 -5.85 3.11
N ARG A 300 -18.68 -4.97 3.05
CA ARG A 300 -18.40 -3.99 4.11
C ARG A 300 -19.54 -2.99 4.27
N LEU A 301 -20.03 -2.42 3.17
CA LEU A 301 -21.17 -1.50 3.18
C LEU A 301 -22.43 -2.18 3.72
N TRP A 302 -22.71 -3.40 3.26
CA TRP A 302 -23.85 -4.18 3.74
C TRP A 302 -23.81 -4.43 5.25
N ASN A 303 -22.64 -4.83 5.78
CA ASN A 303 -22.45 -5.05 7.22
C ASN A 303 -22.65 -3.75 8.04
N ALA A 304 -22.37 -2.59 7.45
CA ALA A 304 -22.60 -1.28 8.05
C ALA A 304 -24.04 -0.75 7.81
N GLY A 305 -24.93 -1.54 7.20
CA GLY A 305 -26.31 -1.13 6.91
C GLY A 305 -26.45 -0.16 5.74
N LEU A 306 -25.43 -0.06 4.87
CA LEU A 306 -25.40 0.84 3.73
C LEU A 306 -25.60 0.10 2.40
N LEU A 307 -26.37 0.70 1.49
CA LEU A 307 -26.61 0.16 0.15
C LEU A 307 -25.74 0.88 -0.88
N TRP A 308 -25.08 0.10 -1.73
CA TRP A 308 -24.28 0.61 -2.84
C TRP A 308 -25.04 0.50 -4.16
N GLU A 309 -25.09 1.60 -4.92
CA GLU A 309 -25.78 1.68 -6.20
C GLU A 309 -24.86 2.05 -7.36
N ASN A 310 -24.01 3.08 -7.21
CA ASN A 310 -23.23 3.63 -8.32
C ASN A 310 -21.74 3.30 -8.17
N CYS A 311 -21.16 2.66 -9.18
CA CYS A 311 -19.74 2.34 -9.26
C CYS A 311 -19.07 3.25 -10.30
N ILE A 312 -18.19 4.13 -9.85
CA ILE A 312 -17.39 5.02 -10.69
C ILE A 312 -15.97 4.47 -10.76
N ALA A 313 -15.40 4.36 -11.96
CA ALA A 313 -14.01 3.97 -12.12
C ALA A 313 -13.45 4.48 -13.45
N ASP A 314 -12.12 4.50 -13.57
CA ASP A 314 -11.46 4.95 -14.79
C ASP A 314 -11.59 3.93 -15.96
N THR A 315 -11.17 4.34 -17.15
CA THR A 315 -11.19 3.49 -18.35
C THR A 315 -10.35 2.20 -18.20
N GLY A 316 -9.39 2.16 -17.29
CA GLY A 316 -8.58 0.99 -16.98
C GLY A 316 -9.41 -0.20 -16.43
N TYR A 317 -10.56 0.09 -15.81
CA TYR A 317 -11.49 -0.94 -15.32
C TYR A 317 -12.49 -1.43 -16.38
N SER A 318 -12.51 -0.85 -17.58
CA SER A 318 -13.45 -1.26 -18.64
C SER A 318 -13.15 -2.67 -19.17
N SER A 319 -14.16 -3.55 -19.13
CA SER A 319 -14.22 -4.81 -19.88
C SER A 319 -15.69 -5.27 -19.99
N GLY A 320 -16.02 -6.04 -21.04
CA GLY A 320 -17.36 -6.63 -21.18
C GLY A 320 -17.75 -7.47 -19.96
N ASP A 321 -16.81 -8.27 -19.45
CA ASP A 321 -16.98 -9.08 -18.24
C ASP A 321 -17.29 -8.22 -17.00
N ASN A 322 -16.65 -7.06 -16.86
CA ASN A 322 -16.89 -6.16 -15.73
C ASN A 322 -18.25 -5.48 -15.82
N TYR A 323 -18.68 -5.05 -17.00
CA TYR A 323 -20.02 -4.49 -17.17
C TYR A 323 -21.10 -5.52 -16.83
N ALA A 324 -20.99 -6.74 -17.37
CA ALA A 324 -21.91 -7.84 -17.06
C ALA A 324 -21.88 -8.22 -15.56
N PHE A 325 -20.69 -8.22 -14.95
CA PHE A 325 -20.53 -8.48 -13.51
C PHE A 325 -21.20 -7.40 -12.64
N LEU A 326 -21.02 -6.12 -12.96
CA LEU A 326 -21.64 -5.01 -12.24
C LEU A 326 -23.17 -5.04 -12.37
N GLU A 327 -23.68 -5.26 -13.59
CA GLU A 327 -25.12 -5.39 -13.86
C GLU A 327 -25.74 -6.56 -13.08
N LYS A 328 -25.09 -7.73 -13.08
CA LYS A 328 -25.51 -8.89 -12.26
C LYS A 328 -25.55 -8.58 -10.76
N ASN A 329 -24.70 -7.67 -10.30
CA ASN A 329 -24.67 -7.22 -8.91
C ASN A 329 -25.59 -6.02 -8.62
N GLN A 330 -26.40 -5.61 -9.60
CA GLN A 330 -27.32 -4.47 -9.54
C GLN A 330 -26.61 -3.14 -9.28
N LEU A 331 -25.38 -2.99 -9.78
CA LEU A 331 -24.60 -1.76 -9.69
C LEU A 331 -24.64 -1.02 -11.03
N LYS A 332 -25.01 0.27 -10.98
CA LYS A 332 -24.91 1.16 -12.13
C LYS A 332 -23.44 1.53 -12.33
N SER A 333 -22.92 1.23 -13.51
CA SER A 333 -21.52 1.49 -13.84
C SER A 333 -21.35 2.82 -14.56
N PHE A 334 -20.44 3.65 -14.06
CA PHE A 334 -19.98 4.89 -14.67
C PHE A 334 -18.50 4.72 -15.03
N ILE A 335 -18.23 3.78 -15.93
CA ILE A 335 -16.88 3.39 -16.36
C ILE A 335 -16.79 3.63 -17.87
N PRO A 336 -15.95 4.56 -18.34
CA PRO A 336 -15.82 4.83 -19.77
C PRO A 336 -15.32 3.59 -20.52
N PRO A 337 -15.88 3.26 -21.70
CA PRO A 337 -15.43 2.12 -22.48
C PRO A 337 -14.01 2.34 -23.01
N HIS A 338 -13.20 1.29 -22.97
CA HIS A 338 -11.83 1.31 -23.48
C HIS A 338 -11.82 1.32 -25.02
N GLY A 339 -11.44 2.43 -25.64
CA GLY A 339 -11.28 2.57 -27.09
C GLY A 339 -11.83 3.90 -27.63
N THR A 340 -11.86 4.05 -28.97
CA THR A 340 -12.44 5.21 -29.67
C THR A 340 -13.95 5.07 -29.86
N TYR A 341 -14.70 4.68 -28.82
CA TYR A 341 -16.15 4.74 -28.90
C TYR A 341 -16.59 6.21 -28.86
N LYS A 342 -17.01 6.75 -30.01
CA LYS A 342 -17.48 8.14 -30.20
C LYS A 342 -19.02 8.25 -30.19
N GLY A 343 -19.72 7.27 -29.62
CA GLY A 343 -21.19 7.29 -29.54
C GLY A 343 -21.63 7.79 -28.17
N GLY A 344 -22.18 8.99 -28.07
CA GLY A 344 -23.08 9.31 -26.97
C GLY A 344 -24.38 8.47 -27.09
N PRO A 345 -25.24 8.43 -26.06
CA PRO A 345 -26.62 8.00 -26.24
C PRO A 345 -27.23 8.69 -27.47
N GLU A 346 -28.07 7.99 -28.24
CA GLU A 346 -28.74 8.59 -29.40
C GLU A 346 -29.50 9.86 -28.95
N GLY A 347 -29.12 11.03 -29.50
CA GLY A 347 -29.67 12.34 -29.10
C GLY A 347 -28.90 13.08 -27.99
N PHE A 348 -27.80 12.56 -27.45
CA PHE A 348 -26.99 13.27 -26.46
C PHE A 348 -26.23 14.45 -27.09
N THR A 349 -26.59 15.66 -26.68
CA THR A 349 -25.89 16.89 -27.07
C THR A 349 -25.07 17.40 -25.90
N HIS A 350 -23.74 17.40 -26.04
CA HIS A 350 -22.86 17.93 -25.00
C HIS A 350 -22.92 19.46 -24.97
N ILE A 351 -23.59 20.04 -23.97
CA ILE A 351 -23.67 21.49 -23.75
C ILE A 351 -22.57 21.91 -22.79
N GLN A 352 -21.49 22.48 -23.33
CA GLN A 352 -20.29 22.85 -22.59
C GLN A 352 -20.54 23.89 -21.47
N SER A 353 -21.61 24.67 -21.55
CA SER A 353 -21.95 25.71 -20.56
C SER A 353 -22.87 25.24 -19.43
N GLY A 354 -23.37 24.00 -19.44
CA GLY A 354 -24.41 23.53 -18.51
C GLY A 354 -24.13 22.21 -17.79
N ASN A 355 -23.04 21.53 -18.14
CA ASN A 355 -22.70 20.19 -17.62
C ASN A 355 -21.43 20.17 -16.74
N TYR A 356 -21.06 21.31 -16.14
CA TYR A 356 -19.95 21.43 -15.17
C TYR A 356 -20.47 21.64 -13.76
#